data_AF-A0A9X8ZD24-F1
#
_entry.id   AF-A0A9X8ZD24-F1
#
_cell.length_a   1.000
_cell.length_b   1.000
_cell.length_c   1.000
_cell.angle_alpha   90.00
_cell.angle_beta   90.00
_cell.angle_gamma   90.00
#
_symmetry.space_group_name_H-M   'P 1'
#
loop_
_entity.id
_entity.type
_entity.pdbx_description
1 polymer ?
#
loop_
_entity_poly.entity_id
_entity_poly.type
_entity_poly.pdbx_seq_one_letter_code
_entity_poly.pdbx_strand_id
1 'polypeptide(L)'
;MNTIQLSIEELLFSFYSEGLFEQGMSIKGAYFQTLQDAELKLMLEIASRSLLAKDMLKEVNNQYKLKDEFAAYIHTLNNAESTVKASKHQPDLNGEDSIAFHFKNGEVYL
;
A
#
# COMPACT_ATOMS: atom_id res chain seq x y z
N MET A 1 16.09 7.10 -5.94
CA MET A 1 15.08 6.02 -5.98
C MET A 1 13.83 6.57 -5.35
N ASN A 2 12.69 6.43 -6.00
CA ASN A 2 11.42 6.92 -5.45
C ASN A 2 10.84 5.84 -4.54
N THR A 3 10.60 6.19 -3.29
CA THR A 3 9.85 5.36 -2.33
C THR A 3 8.52 6.07 -2.09
N ILE A 4 7.42 5.33 -2.11
CA ILE A 4 6.12 5.89 -1.70
C ILE A 4 5.93 5.68 -0.21
N GLN A 5 5.30 6.66 0.44
CA GLN A 5 4.96 6.57 1.86
C GLN A 5 3.45 6.66 2.02
N LEU A 6 2.86 5.57 2.49
CA LEU A 6 1.43 5.42 2.69
C LEU A 6 1.15 5.16 4.17
N SER A 7 0.09 5.76 4.70
CA SER A 7 -0.55 5.28 5.92
C SER A 7 -1.28 3.96 5.66
N ILE A 8 -1.71 3.28 6.72
CA ILE A 8 -2.42 2.00 6.58
C ILE A 8 -3.76 2.20 5.85
N GLU A 9 -4.46 3.31 6.10
CA GLU A 9 -5.71 3.68 5.46
C GLU A 9 -5.51 3.98 3.97
N GLU A 10 -4.41 4.65 3.61
CA GLU A 10 -4.05 4.94 2.23
C GLU A 10 -3.66 3.66 1.46
N LEU A 11 -2.94 2.75 2.12
CA LEU A 11 -2.63 1.43 1.57
C LEU A 11 -3.90 0.60 1.37
N LEU A 12 -4.81 0.62 2.34
CA LEU A 12 -6.11 -0.04 2.26
C LEU A 12 -6.92 0.49 1.07
N PHE A 13 -7.02 1.81 0.92
CA PHE A 13 -7.65 2.44 -0.24
C PHE A 13 -7.01 1.98 -1.55
N SER A 14 -5.68 1.99 -1.60
CA SER A 14 -4.90 1.62 -2.77
C SER A 14 -5.19 0.18 -3.25
N PHE A 15 -5.36 -0.77 -2.32
CA PHE A 15 -5.78 -2.12 -2.68
C PHE A 15 -7.19 -2.15 -3.27
N TYR A 16 -8.15 -1.46 -2.66
CA TYR A 16 -9.52 -1.39 -3.18
C TYR A 16 -9.61 -0.72 -4.55
N SER A 17 -8.88 0.38 -4.78
CA SER A 17 -8.91 1.11 -6.06
C SER A 17 -8.34 0.28 -7.22
N GLU A 18 -7.41 -0.63 -6.91
CA GLU A 18 -6.77 -1.53 -7.87
C GLU A 18 -7.48 -2.90 -8.01
N GLY A 19 -8.61 -3.09 -7.32
CA GLY A 19 -9.39 -4.33 -7.37
C GLY A 19 -8.78 -5.50 -6.57
N LEU A 20 -7.82 -5.22 -5.69
CA LEU A 20 -7.14 -6.18 -4.82
C LEU A 20 -7.91 -6.36 -3.50
N PHE A 21 -9.16 -6.79 -3.62
CA PHE A 21 -10.12 -6.84 -2.51
C PHE A 21 -9.66 -7.73 -1.34
N GLU A 22 -9.05 -8.88 -1.62
CA GLU A 22 -8.58 -9.82 -0.60
C GLU A 22 -7.47 -9.22 0.27
N GLN A 23 -6.54 -8.48 -0.36
CA GLN A 23 -5.47 -7.77 0.33
C GLN A 23 -6.05 -6.63 1.17
N GLY A 24 -7.01 -5.89 0.62
CA GLY A 24 -7.75 -4.88 1.36
C GLY A 24 -8.46 -5.46 2.59
N MET A 25 -9.19 -6.56 2.43
CA MET A 25 -9.87 -7.25 3.53
C MET A 25 -8.90 -7.78 4.59
N SER A 26 -7.72 -8.27 4.16
CA SER A 26 -6.67 -8.74 5.08
C SER A 26 -6.12 -7.58 5.93
N ILE A 27 -5.85 -6.42 5.33
CA ILE A 27 -5.42 -5.21 6.05
C ILE A 27 -6.52 -4.71 6.99
N LYS A 28 -7.78 -4.65 6.54
CA LYS A 28 -8.93 -4.33 7.40
C LYS A 28 -8.99 -5.26 8.60
N GLY A 29 -8.88 -6.57 8.38
CA GLY A 29 -8.92 -7.58 9.43
C GLY A 29 -7.75 -7.50 10.42
N ALA A 30 -6.56 -7.09 9.96
CA ALA A 30 -5.39 -6.97 10.84
C ALA A 30 -5.43 -5.70 11.71
N TYR A 31 -5.76 -4.56 11.12
CA TYR A 31 -5.59 -3.25 11.76
C TYR A 31 -6.90 -2.57 12.20
N PHE A 32 -8.04 -3.00 11.65
CA PHE A 32 -9.34 -2.35 11.83
C PHE A 32 -10.46 -3.35 12.14
N GLN A 33 -10.19 -4.29 13.07
CA GLN A 33 -11.06 -5.44 13.39
C GLN A 33 -12.51 -5.08 13.71
N THR A 34 -12.72 -3.97 14.41
CA THR A 34 -14.06 -3.55 14.88
C THR A 34 -14.72 -2.53 13.95
N LEU A 35 -14.08 -2.18 12.83
CA LEU A 35 -14.54 -1.12 11.94
C LEU A 35 -15.77 -1.57 11.14
N GLN A 36 -16.87 -0.87 11.33
CA GLN A 36 -18.12 -1.11 10.61
C GLN A 36 -18.03 -0.58 9.17
N ASP A 37 -18.92 -1.05 8.30
CA ASP A 37 -18.87 -0.70 6.88
C ASP A 37 -19.07 0.80 6.60
N ALA A 38 -19.91 1.47 7.39
CA ALA A 38 -20.09 2.92 7.29
C ALA A 38 -18.82 3.69 7.66
N GLU A 39 -18.11 3.23 8.69
CA GLU A 39 -16.84 3.82 9.16
C GLU A 39 -15.72 3.53 8.16
N LEU A 40 -15.69 2.32 7.58
CA LEU A 40 -14.77 1.96 6.50
C LEU A 40 -14.97 2.87 5.28
N LYS A 41 -16.23 3.12 4.88
CA LYS A 41 -16.51 4.02 3.76
C LYS A 41 -15.97 5.43 4.03
N LEU A 42 -16.22 5.98 5.22
CA LEU A 42 -15.70 7.30 5.60
C LEU A 42 -14.16 7.31 5.61
N MET A 43 -13.53 6.27 6.14
CA MET A 43 -12.07 6.12 6.15
C MET A 43 -11.50 6.12 4.73
N LEU A 44 -12.11 5.38 3.80
CA LEU A 44 -11.70 5.34 2.40
C LEU A 44 -11.89 6.70 1.70
N GLU A 45 -12.96 7.42 2.01
CA GLU A 45 -13.16 8.80 1.52
C GLU A 45 -12.06 9.74 2.03
N ILE A 46 -11.67 9.65 3.31
CA ILE A 46 -10.57 10.43 3.88
C ILE A 46 -9.23 10.04 3.23
N ALA A 47 -8.94 8.74 3.10
CA ALA A 47 -7.73 8.24 2.48
C ALA A 47 -7.60 8.72 1.02
N SER A 48 -8.70 8.70 0.25
CA SER A 48 -8.71 9.23 -1.11
C SER A 48 -8.36 10.72 -1.18
N ARG A 49 -8.85 11.54 -0.25
CA ARG A 49 -8.49 12.97 -0.16
C ARG A 49 -7.02 13.17 0.19
N SER A 50 -6.49 12.35 1.09
CA SER A 50 -5.06 12.35 1.43
C SER A 50 -4.19 12.02 0.22
N LEU A 51 -4.53 10.96 -0.51
CA LEU A 51 -3.82 10.56 -1.72
C LEU A 51 -3.95 11.56 -2.88
N LEU A 52 -5.10 12.25 -3.00
CA LEU A 52 -5.25 13.39 -3.92
C LEU A 52 -4.30 14.53 -3.56
N ALA A 53 -4.19 14.87 -2.27
CA ALA A 53 -3.26 15.91 -1.81
C ALA A 53 -1.79 15.55 -2.05
N LYS A 54 -1.46 14.25 -2.09
CA LYS A 54 -0.16 13.71 -2.48
C LYS A 54 0.04 13.61 -4.00
N ASP A 55 -0.93 14.05 -4.80
CA ASP A 55 -0.93 13.93 -6.27
C ASP A 55 -0.77 12.48 -6.77
N MET A 56 -1.30 11.51 -6.01
CA MET A 56 -1.17 10.08 -6.31
C MET A 56 -2.35 9.47 -7.08
N LEU A 57 -3.47 10.19 -7.15
CA LEU A 57 -4.70 9.70 -7.77
C LEU A 57 -4.99 10.42 -9.09
N LYS A 58 -5.66 9.70 -9.98
CA LYS A 58 -6.34 10.20 -11.18
C LYS A 58 -7.81 9.82 -11.13
N GLU A 59 -8.66 10.68 -11.67
CA GLU A 59 -10.08 10.37 -11.85
C GLU A 59 -10.29 9.64 -13.17
N VAL A 60 -10.93 8.47 -13.11
CA VAL A 60 -11.28 7.65 -14.28
C VAL A 60 -12.71 7.17 -14.09
N ASN A 61 -13.61 7.55 -15.01
CA ASN A 61 -15.03 7.16 -14.97
C ASN A 61 -15.72 7.49 -13.62
N ASN A 62 -15.51 8.69 -13.09
CA ASN A 62 -16.03 9.15 -11.79
C ASN A 62 -15.55 8.32 -10.59
N GLN A 63 -14.41 7.63 -10.73
CA GLN A 63 -13.77 6.87 -9.66
C GLN A 63 -12.31 7.31 -9.53
N TYR A 64 -11.81 7.36 -8.30
CA TYR A 64 -10.39 7.59 -8.06
C TYR A 64 -9.60 6.30 -8.23
N LYS A 65 -8.55 6.37 -9.04
CA LYS A 65 -7.56 5.31 -9.24
C LYS A 65 -6.16 5.85 -9.00
N LEU A 66 -5.21 4.97 -8.68
CA LEU A 66 -3.82 5.37 -8.62
C LEU A 66 -3.32 5.78 -10.01
N LYS A 67 -2.43 6.76 -10.05
CA LYS A 67 -1.64 7.00 -11.26
C LYS A 67 -0.75 5.77 -11.53
N ASP A 68 -0.41 5.56 -12.79
CA ASP A 68 0.19 4.29 -13.24
C ASP A 68 1.54 4.03 -12.57
N GLU A 69 2.32 5.10 -12.31
CA GLU A 69 3.58 5.04 -11.58
C GLU A 69 3.46 4.58 -10.13
N PHE A 70 2.29 4.75 -9.49
CA PHE A 70 2.04 4.32 -8.11
C PHE A 70 1.33 2.96 -8.04
N ALA A 71 0.46 2.68 -9.01
CA ALA A 71 -0.19 1.37 -9.12
C ALA A 71 0.84 0.24 -9.17
N ALA A 72 1.96 0.43 -9.87
CA ALA A 72 3.04 -0.56 -9.96
C ALA A 72 3.60 -0.99 -8.60
N TYR A 73 3.74 -0.07 -7.63
CA TYR A 73 4.18 -0.40 -6.27
C TYR A 73 3.17 -1.30 -5.55
N ILE A 74 1.89 -0.97 -5.65
CA ILE A 74 0.80 -1.72 -5.00
C ILE A 74 0.67 -3.14 -5.59
N HIS A 75 0.73 -3.26 -6.92
CA HIS A 75 0.71 -4.55 -7.60
C HIS A 75 1.95 -5.39 -7.28
N THR A 76 3.09 -4.76 -7.01
CA THR A 76 4.32 -5.45 -6.62
C THR A 76 4.25 -5.98 -5.18
N LEU A 77 3.66 -5.21 -4.25
CA LEU A 77 3.39 -5.70 -2.89
C LEU A 77 2.48 -6.92 -2.88
N ASN A 78 1.51 -6.98 -3.80
CA ASN A 78 0.63 -8.14 -3.92
C ASN A 78 1.32 -9.35 -4.58
N ASN A 79 2.08 -9.12 -5.64
CA ASN A 79 2.73 -10.19 -6.39
C ASN A 79 4.03 -9.69 -7.04
N ALA A 80 5.13 -9.90 -6.32
CA ALA A 80 6.49 -9.75 -6.85
C ALA A 80 6.99 -11.09 -7.42
N GLU A 81 7.78 -11.04 -8.48
CA GLU A 81 8.41 -12.24 -9.06
C GLU A 81 9.44 -12.85 -8.11
N SER A 82 10.17 -11.98 -7.41
CA SER A 82 11.06 -12.36 -6.32
C SER A 82 11.19 -11.23 -5.31
N THR A 83 11.59 -11.57 -4.08
CA THR A 83 11.85 -10.59 -3.03
C THR A 83 13.14 -10.95 -2.31
N VAL A 84 14.05 -9.99 -2.20
CA VAL A 84 15.27 -10.11 -1.40
C VAL A 84 15.09 -9.30 -0.13
N LYS A 85 15.18 -9.96 1.03
CA LYS A 85 15.15 -9.29 2.33
C LYS A 85 16.54 -9.28 2.92
N ALA A 86 17.00 -8.12 3.35
CA ALA A 86 18.22 -7.96 4.11
C ALA A 86 17.87 -7.38 5.47
N SER A 87 18.46 -7.92 6.53
CA SER A 87 18.24 -7.41 7.86
C SER A 87 19.51 -7.43 8.70
N LYS A 88 19.54 -6.54 9.69
CA LYS A 88 20.64 -6.37 10.61
C LYS A 88 20.08 -6.25 12.02
N HIS A 89 20.58 -7.11 12.92
CA HIS A 89 20.28 -6.99 14.34
C HIS A 89 20.97 -5.74 14.90
N GLN A 90 20.23 -4.98 15.70
CA GLN A 90 20.78 -3.83 16.41
C GLN A 90 21.81 -4.33 17.46
N PRO A 91 22.87 -3.55 17.74
CA PRO A 91 23.94 -3.99 18.65
C PRO A 91 23.48 -4.34 20.07
N ASP A 92 22.36 -3.76 20.51
CA ASP A 92 21.75 -3.99 21.82
C ASP A 92 20.74 -5.18 21.81
N LEU A 93 20.57 -5.85 20.67
CA LEU A 93 19.65 -6.96 20.45
C LEU A 93 18.17 -6.64 20.71
N ASN A 94 17.79 -5.37 20.84
CA ASN A 94 16.40 -4.95 21.09
C ASN A 94 15.59 -4.69 19.82
N GLY A 95 16.21 -4.85 18.65
CA GLY A 95 15.56 -4.57 17.38
C GLY A 95 16.27 -5.18 16.18
N GLU A 96 15.55 -5.18 15.07
CA GLU A 96 16.04 -5.61 13.77
C GLU A 96 15.68 -4.51 12.76
N ASP A 97 16.69 -3.95 12.10
CA ASP A 97 16.47 -3.10 10.95
C ASP A 97 16.37 -4.01 9.73
N SER A 98 15.28 -3.93 8.98
CA SER A 98 15.07 -4.74 7.77
C SER A 98 14.70 -3.89 6.58
N ILE A 99 15.12 -4.34 5.40
CA ILE A 99 14.79 -3.77 4.10
C ILE A 99 14.39 -4.90 3.15
N ALA A 100 13.37 -4.66 2.34
CA ALA A 100 12.90 -5.59 1.34
C ALA A 100 13.03 -4.95 -0.05
N PHE A 101 13.55 -5.73 -1.00
CA PHE A 101 13.62 -5.37 -2.41
C PHE A 101 12.70 -6.31 -3.18
N HIS A 102 11.69 -5.75 -3.82
CA HIS A 102 10.72 -6.49 -4.60
C HIS A 102 11.01 -6.32 -6.09
N PHE A 103 11.12 -7.43 -6.82
CA PHE A 103 11.45 -7.45 -8.24
C PHE A 103 10.19 -7.80 -9.05
N LYS A 104 9.90 -7.01 -10.08
CA LYS A 104 8.79 -7.25 -11.00
C LYS A 104 9.05 -6.59 -12.35
N ASN A 105 8.83 -7.30 -13.46
CA ASN A 105 9.03 -6.80 -14.82
C ASN A 105 10.41 -6.17 -15.08
N GLY A 106 11.46 -6.66 -14.41
CA GLY A 106 12.81 -6.09 -14.52
C GLY A 106 13.05 -4.80 -13.72
N GLU A 107 12.06 -4.34 -12.95
CA GLU A 107 12.16 -3.18 -12.06
C GLU A 107 12.29 -3.60 -10.59
N VAL A 108 12.80 -2.67 -9.75
CA VAL A 108 13.04 -2.88 -8.33
C VAL A 108 12.26 -1.86 -7.51
N TYR A 109 11.47 -2.35 -6.56
CA TYR A 109 10.63 -1.58 -5.66
C TYR A 109 11.06 -1.81 -4.20
N LEU A 110 11.00 -0.74 -3.40
CA LEU A 110 11.33 -0.69 -1.98
C LEU A 110 10.12 -0.25 -1.16
#